data_AF-A0A7S3TV22-F1
#
_entry.id   AF-A0A7S3TV22-F1
#
_cell.length_a   1.000
_cell.length_b   1.000
_cell.length_c   1.000
_cell.angle_alpha   90.00
_cell.angle_beta   90.00
_cell.angle_gamma   90.00
#
_symmetry.space_group_name_H-M   'P 1'
#
loop_
_entity.id
_entity.type
_entity.pdbx_description
1 polymer ?
#
loop_
_entity_poly.entity_id
_entity_poly.type
_entity_poly.pdbx_seq_one_letter_code
_entity_poly.pdbx_strand_id
1 'polypeptide(L)'
;RLRLSDVSRLHLFHRAAPAAPQPSFSISAEQQRQTPQRSAGGGHNAAWVSIRRGCLTSSNFAAALGFYGRHRQAAVHRRLKLCNDNLLDYSTSQAGSQWGHRHEASGLATYLGAYVSRVCPEATATETGFWPFKIHHAGVEVTLGASPDALLQG
;
A
#
# COMPACT_ATOMS: atom_id res chain seq x y z
N ARG A 1 12.98 -40.89 47.37
CA ARG A 1 13.79 -41.58 46.32
C ARG A 1 12.93 -42.73 45.79
N LEU A 2 12.93 -42.97 44.47
CA LEU A 2 11.96 -43.72 43.61
C LEU A 2 10.93 -42.76 42.95
N ARG A 3 10.60 -42.79 41.66
CA ARG A 3 11.12 -43.52 40.47
C ARG A 3 10.61 -42.77 39.22
N LEU A 4 11.45 -42.72 38.18
CA LEU A 4 11.08 -42.33 36.81
C LEU A 4 10.22 -43.45 36.18
N SER A 5 8.95 -43.19 35.91
CA SER A 5 8.14 -43.94 34.95
C SER A 5 6.78 -43.27 34.78
N ASP A 6 6.66 -42.37 33.80
CA ASP A 6 5.49 -42.26 32.91
C ASP A 6 5.60 -40.97 32.08
N VAL A 7 6.24 -41.08 30.91
CA VAL A 7 6.06 -40.10 29.83
C VAL A 7 5.22 -40.79 28.77
N SER A 8 3.93 -40.90 29.07
CA SER A 8 2.93 -41.37 28.12
C SER A 8 2.78 -40.34 27.00
N ARG A 9 3.25 -40.77 25.83
CA ARG A 9 2.90 -40.33 24.47
C ARG A 9 1.68 -39.40 24.39
N LEU A 10 1.93 -38.09 24.34
CA LEU A 10 1.00 -37.13 23.76
C LEU A 10 1.12 -37.22 22.23
N HIS A 11 0.30 -38.09 21.62
CA HIS A 11 0.03 -38.02 20.18
C HIS A 11 -0.79 -36.75 19.94
N LEU A 12 -0.10 -35.63 19.71
CA LEU A 12 -0.70 -34.40 19.22
C LEU A 12 -1.18 -34.70 17.79
N PHE A 13 -2.47 -35.01 17.63
CA PHE A 13 -3.12 -35.07 16.33
C PHE A 13 -3.08 -33.66 15.73
N HIS A 14 -2.02 -33.32 15.01
CA HIS A 14 -2.05 -32.22 14.05
C HIS A 14 -2.97 -32.66 12.90
N ARG A 15 -4.26 -32.42 13.10
CA ARG A 15 -5.20 -32.36 11.98
C ARG A 15 -4.72 -31.18 11.13
N ALA A 16 -4.04 -31.46 10.03
CA ALA A 16 -3.66 -30.46 9.06
C ALA A 16 -4.94 -29.72 8.66
N ALA A 17 -5.04 -28.46 9.06
CA ALA A 17 -6.10 -27.61 8.54
C ALA A 17 -5.96 -27.63 7.00
N PRO A 18 -7.07 -27.74 6.24
CA PRO A 18 -6.98 -27.62 4.79
C PRO A 18 -6.25 -26.31 4.48
N ALA A 19 -5.23 -26.39 3.63
CA ALA A 19 -4.43 -25.23 3.25
C ALA A 19 -5.39 -24.12 2.81
N ALA A 20 -5.38 -22.99 3.53
CA ALA A 20 -6.21 -21.85 3.18
C ALA A 20 -5.93 -21.49 1.71
N PRO A 21 -6.97 -21.15 0.92
CA PRO A 21 -6.78 -20.77 -0.47
C PRO A 21 -5.77 -19.63 -0.54
N GLN A 22 -4.66 -19.84 -1.24
CA GLN A 22 -3.60 -18.84 -1.33
C GLN A 22 -4.15 -17.59 -2.03
N PRO A 23 -3.79 -16.38 -1.56
CA PRO A 23 -4.14 -15.17 -2.26
C PRO A 23 -3.55 -15.20 -3.67
N SER A 24 -4.36 -14.88 -4.68
CA SER A 24 -3.89 -14.70 -6.05
C SER A 24 -3.86 -13.22 -6.41
N PHE A 25 -2.85 -12.83 -7.19
CA PHE A 25 -2.61 -11.46 -7.64
C PHE A 25 -2.97 -11.36 -9.11
N SER A 26 -3.75 -10.34 -9.49
CA SER A 26 -4.25 -10.20 -10.87
C SER A 26 -4.14 -8.75 -11.35
N ILE A 27 -3.03 -8.42 -11.99
CA ILE A 27 -2.92 -7.22 -12.83
C ILE A 27 -2.19 -7.60 -14.11
N SER A 28 -2.66 -7.10 -15.25
CA SER A 28 -1.93 -7.29 -16.50
C SER A 28 -0.61 -6.51 -16.44
N ALA A 29 0.47 -7.10 -16.96
CA ALA A 29 1.78 -6.44 -16.99
C ALA A 29 1.72 -5.05 -17.66
N GLU A 30 0.77 -4.85 -18.57
CA GLU A 30 0.52 -3.58 -19.24
C GLU A 30 -0.10 -2.54 -18.30
N GLN A 31 -1.13 -2.91 -17.53
CA GLN A 31 -1.73 -2.03 -16.52
C GLN A 31 -0.70 -1.65 -15.45
N GLN A 32 0.13 -2.60 -15.04
CA GLN A 32 1.21 -2.37 -14.08
C GLN A 32 2.23 -1.31 -14.53
N ARG A 33 2.49 -1.20 -15.84
CA ARG A 33 3.43 -0.21 -16.40
C ARG A 33 2.75 1.12 -16.75
N GLN A 34 1.57 1.07 -17.36
CA GLN A 34 0.91 2.27 -17.88
C GLN A 34 0.22 3.08 -16.79
N THR A 35 -0.35 2.43 -15.77
CA THR A 35 -1.11 3.12 -14.74
C THR A 35 -0.25 4.12 -13.96
N PRO A 36 0.96 3.76 -13.49
CA PRO A 36 1.85 4.72 -12.84
C PRO A 36 2.26 5.88 -13.74
N GLN A 37 2.56 5.61 -15.02
CA GLN A 37 2.97 6.67 -15.96
C GLN A 37 1.85 7.68 -16.22
N ARG A 38 0.62 7.19 -16.43
CA ARG A 38 -0.56 8.04 -16.70
C ARG A 38 -1.05 8.80 -15.47
N SER A 39 -0.68 8.36 -14.28
CA SER A 39 -1.09 8.95 -13.01
C SER A 39 0.02 9.68 -12.26
N ALA A 40 1.16 9.96 -12.91
CA ALA A 40 2.22 10.80 -12.33
C ALA A 40 1.71 12.23 -12.04
N GLY A 41 2.29 12.92 -11.05
CA GLY A 41 1.80 14.22 -10.55
C GLY A 41 0.90 14.14 -9.32
N GLY A 42 0.72 12.92 -8.77
CA GLY A 42 0.02 12.67 -7.50
C GLY A 42 -1.36 13.31 -7.42
N GLY A 43 -1.64 14.01 -6.32
CA GLY A 43 -2.94 14.63 -6.04
C GLY A 43 -3.39 15.71 -7.04
N HIS A 44 -2.49 16.22 -7.90
CA HIS A 44 -2.83 17.17 -8.96
C HIS A 44 -3.31 16.48 -10.25
N ASN A 45 -3.07 15.17 -10.39
CA ASN A 45 -3.51 14.39 -11.53
C ASN A 45 -4.88 13.75 -11.27
N ALA A 46 -5.89 14.13 -12.05
CA ALA A 46 -7.25 13.60 -11.94
C ALA A 46 -7.32 12.08 -12.14
N ALA A 47 -6.46 11.50 -12.98
CA ALA A 47 -6.37 10.05 -13.16
C ALA A 47 -5.87 9.37 -11.88
N TRP A 48 -4.86 9.94 -11.21
CA TRP A 48 -4.37 9.44 -9.92
C TRP A 48 -5.48 9.43 -8.87
N VAL A 49 -6.22 10.55 -8.76
CA VAL A 49 -7.34 10.67 -7.83
C VAL A 49 -8.43 9.64 -8.14
N SER A 50 -8.73 9.42 -9.42
CA SER A 50 -9.73 8.46 -9.87
C SER A 50 -9.33 7.02 -9.54
N ILE A 51 -8.13 6.59 -9.94
CA ILE A 51 -7.66 5.21 -9.77
C ILE A 51 -7.50 4.84 -8.29
N ARG A 52 -7.11 5.80 -7.45
CA ARG A 52 -6.92 5.59 -6.00
C ARG A 52 -8.23 5.45 -5.22
N ARG A 53 -9.35 5.92 -5.76
CA ARG A 53 -10.67 5.79 -5.11
C ARG A 53 -11.02 4.32 -4.95
N GLY A 54 -11.63 3.97 -3.81
CA GLY A 54 -11.98 2.58 -3.48
C GLY A 54 -10.80 1.66 -3.17
N CYS A 55 -9.55 2.13 -3.31
CA CYS A 55 -8.38 1.33 -2.97
C CYS A 55 -8.03 1.44 -1.49
N LEU A 56 -7.59 0.33 -0.90
CA LEU A 56 -6.86 0.36 0.36
C LEU A 56 -5.42 0.79 0.04
N THR A 57 -5.05 1.98 0.49
CA THR A 57 -3.80 2.64 0.12
C THR A 57 -2.78 2.57 1.25
N SER A 58 -1.49 2.71 0.92
CA SER A 58 -0.42 2.80 1.93
C SER A 58 -0.76 3.79 3.07
N SER A 59 -1.32 4.96 2.75
CA SER A 59 -1.62 6.00 3.75
C SER A 59 -2.82 5.68 4.66
N ASN A 60 -3.71 4.76 4.27
CA ASN A 60 -4.88 4.38 5.08
C ASN A 60 -4.81 2.93 5.60
N PHE A 61 -3.75 2.20 5.26
CA PHE A 61 -3.56 0.80 5.63
C PHE A 61 -3.57 0.58 7.14
N ALA A 62 -2.76 1.33 7.88
CA ALA A 62 -2.70 1.22 9.34
C ALA A 62 -4.04 1.59 10.01
N ALA A 63 -4.77 2.56 9.45
CA ALA A 63 -6.11 2.92 9.91
C ALA A 63 -7.12 1.79 9.68
N ALA A 64 -7.06 1.12 8.53
CA ALA A 64 -7.95 0.00 8.20
C ALA A 64 -7.71 -1.23 9.09
N LEU A 65 -6.47 -1.42 9.57
CA LEU A 65 -6.11 -2.45 10.54
C LEU A 65 -6.46 -2.06 11.99
N GLY A 66 -6.90 -0.83 12.23
CA GLY A 66 -7.35 -0.37 13.54
C GLY A 66 -6.27 0.23 14.44
N PHE A 67 -5.05 0.45 13.94
CA PHE A 67 -3.96 1.05 14.73
C PHE A 67 -4.25 2.49 15.21
N TYR A 68 -5.20 3.18 14.56
CA TYR A 68 -5.65 4.52 14.99
C TYR A 68 -7.04 4.52 15.63
N GLY A 69 -7.48 3.38 16.15
CA GLY A 69 -8.75 3.23 16.86
C GLY A 69 -9.96 2.89 15.97
N ARG A 70 -11.00 2.35 16.60
CA ARG A 70 -12.19 1.80 15.92
C ARG A 70 -12.97 2.83 15.11
N HIS A 71 -13.02 4.09 15.55
CA HIS A 71 -13.71 5.15 14.82
C HIS A 71 -13.05 5.42 13.46
N ARG A 72 -11.71 5.55 13.42
CA ARG A 72 -10.96 5.76 12.17
C ARG A 72 -11.01 4.52 11.28
N GLN A 73 -10.96 3.33 11.86
CA GLN A 73 -11.15 2.07 11.13
C GLN A 73 -12.50 2.03 10.42
N ALA A 74 -13.59 2.30 11.16
CA ALA A 74 -14.94 2.32 10.60
C ALA A 74 -15.12 3.41 9.52
N ALA A 75 -14.49 4.58 9.68
CA ALA A 75 -14.49 5.62 8.66
C ALA A 75 -13.81 5.17 7.37
N VAL A 76 -12.64 4.52 7.46
CA VAL A 76 -11.93 3.98 6.29
C VAL A 76 -12.74 2.86 5.63
N HIS A 77 -13.29 1.93 6.40
CA HIS A 77 -14.11 0.83 5.87
C HIS A 77 -15.38 1.36 5.18
N ARG A 78 -16.05 2.36 5.77
CA ARG A 78 -17.18 3.04 5.13
C ARG A 78 -16.75 3.72 3.84
N ARG A 79 -15.62 4.42 3.83
CA ARG A 79 -15.09 5.05 2.60
C ARG A 79 -14.77 4.03 1.52
N LEU A 80 -14.17 2.89 1.86
CA LEU A 80 -13.90 1.83 0.89
C LEU A 80 -15.19 1.22 0.32
N LYS A 81 -16.23 1.05 1.16
CA LYS A 81 -17.56 0.61 0.72
C LYS A 81 -18.29 1.65 -0.12
N LEU A 82 -18.26 2.93 0.29
CA LEU A 82 -18.93 4.05 -0.38
C LEU A 82 -18.20 4.53 -1.63
N CYS A 83 -16.90 4.28 -1.80
CA CYS A 83 -16.21 4.61 -3.04
C CYS A 83 -16.56 3.65 -4.19
N ASN A 84 -17.30 2.56 -3.94
CA ASN A 84 -18.08 1.89 -5.01
C ASN A 84 -19.26 2.75 -5.48
N ASP A 85 -19.73 3.69 -4.66
CA ASP A 85 -20.87 4.58 -4.89
C ASP A 85 -20.43 6.06 -4.92
N ASN A 86 -19.68 6.45 -5.97
CA ASN A 86 -19.53 7.81 -6.53
C ASN A 86 -19.46 9.09 -5.65
N LEU A 87 -19.23 9.01 -4.34
CA LEU A 87 -19.14 10.20 -3.48
C LEU A 87 -17.97 10.06 -2.51
N LEU A 88 -16.95 10.90 -2.69
CA LEU A 88 -16.28 11.61 -1.59
C LEU A 88 -15.17 12.53 -2.13
N ASP A 89 -15.25 13.78 -1.68
CA ASP A 89 -14.34 14.87 -2.00
C ASP A 89 -13.05 14.76 -1.16
N TYR A 90 -11.89 14.92 -1.81
CA TYR A 90 -10.58 14.86 -1.17
C TYR A 90 -10.23 16.28 -0.71
N SER A 91 -10.68 16.66 0.49
CA SER A 91 -10.28 17.93 1.10
C SER A 91 -9.07 17.72 2.00
N THR A 92 -7.88 18.03 1.49
CA THR A 92 -6.72 18.37 2.32
C THR A 92 -6.58 19.89 2.37
N SER A 93 -6.13 20.44 3.50
CA SER A 93 -5.86 21.89 3.57
C SER A 93 -4.80 22.25 2.52
N GLN A 94 -5.06 23.28 1.70
CA GLN A 94 -4.18 23.64 0.59
C GLN A 94 -2.76 23.98 1.08
N ALA A 95 -2.64 24.71 2.20
CA ALA A 95 -1.35 25.14 2.73
C ALA A 95 -0.46 23.98 3.23
N GLY A 96 -1.04 23.02 3.98
CA GLY A 96 -0.31 21.85 4.47
C GLY A 96 0.13 20.92 3.33
N SER A 97 -0.74 20.75 2.34
CA SER A 97 -0.46 19.92 1.16
C SER A 97 0.65 20.52 0.29
N GLN A 98 0.62 21.83 0.05
CA GLN A 98 1.65 22.53 -0.72
C GLN A 98 3.00 22.59 0.00
N TRP A 99 3.00 22.70 1.33
CA TRP A 99 4.23 22.61 2.10
C TRP A 99 4.85 21.22 1.97
N GLY A 100 4.06 20.16 2.17
CA GLY A 100 4.50 18.78 2.05
C GLY A 100 5.13 18.49 0.69
N HIS A 101 4.43 18.84 -0.39
CA HIS A 101 4.91 18.59 -1.76
C HIS A 101 6.24 19.29 -2.07
N ARG A 102 6.42 20.55 -1.62
CA ARG A 102 7.70 21.27 -1.81
C ARG A 102 8.85 20.64 -1.03
N HIS A 103 8.60 20.18 0.19
CA HIS A 103 9.64 19.60 1.04
C HIS A 103 9.99 18.17 0.63
N GLU A 104 9.05 17.43 0.06
CA GLU A 104 9.28 16.12 -0.54
C GLU A 104 10.32 16.21 -1.67
N ALA A 105 10.15 17.15 -2.61
CA ALA A 105 11.12 17.39 -3.69
C ALA A 105 12.52 17.75 -3.17
N SER A 106 12.59 18.62 -2.15
CA SER A 106 13.86 19.00 -1.51
C SER A 106 14.52 17.82 -0.78
N GLY A 107 13.73 16.98 -0.10
CA GLY A 107 14.20 15.77 0.57
C GLY A 107 14.79 14.77 -0.42
N LEU A 108 14.09 14.53 -1.53
CA LEU A 108 14.55 13.63 -2.59
C LEU A 108 15.85 14.13 -3.24
N ALA A 109 15.94 15.42 -3.55
CA ALA A 109 17.15 16.03 -4.10
C ALA A 109 18.34 15.89 -3.15
N THR A 110 18.10 16.07 -1.85
CA THR A 110 19.13 15.87 -0.81
C THR A 110 19.55 14.40 -0.73
N TYR A 111 18.60 13.47 -0.77
CA TYR A 111 18.88 12.04 -0.74
C TYR A 111 19.74 11.61 -1.92
N LEU A 112 19.36 12.02 -3.14
CA LEU A 112 20.11 11.76 -4.36
C LEU A 112 21.51 12.37 -4.31
N GLY A 113 21.60 13.68 -4.06
CA GLY A 113 22.83 14.44 -4.18
C GLY A 113 23.84 14.15 -3.07
N ALA A 114 23.40 13.89 -1.85
CA ALA A 114 24.30 13.69 -0.72
C ALA A 114 24.65 12.22 -0.45
N TYR A 115 23.76 11.28 -0.79
CA TYR A 115 23.92 9.87 -0.45
C TYR A 115 24.07 8.98 -1.68
N VAL A 116 23.11 9.02 -2.60
CA VAL A 116 23.09 8.10 -3.74
C VAL A 116 24.26 8.37 -4.69
N SER A 117 24.52 9.65 -4.99
CA SER A 117 25.60 10.09 -5.89
C SER A 117 26.99 9.57 -5.52
N ARG A 118 27.23 9.27 -4.23
CA ARG A 118 28.51 8.74 -3.75
C ARG A 118 28.75 7.29 -4.15
N VAL A 119 27.68 6.53 -4.37
CA VAL A 119 27.72 5.09 -4.68
C VAL A 119 27.33 4.85 -6.13
N CYS A 120 26.39 5.62 -6.67
CA CYS A 120 25.99 5.61 -8.07
C CYS A 120 25.76 7.06 -8.56
N PRO A 121 26.80 7.70 -9.16
CA PRO A 121 26.71 9.07 -9.66
C PRO A 121 25.67 9.25 -10.76
N GLU A 122 25.42 8.19 -11.55
CA GLU A 122 24.48 8.19 -12.68
C GLU A 122 23.03 7.96 -12.23
N ALA A 123 22.80 7.76 -10.93
CA ALA A 123 21.46 7.48 -10.43
C ALA A 123 20.52 8.67 -10.64
N THR A 124 19.35 8.37 -11.20
CA THR A 124 18.27 9.32 -11.42
C THR A 124 17.05 8.93 -10.58
N ALA A 125 16.31 9.93 -10.12
CA ALA A 125 14.99 9.71 -9.54
C ALA A 125 13.92 10.12 -10.54
N THR A 126 12.93 9.26 -10.71
CA THR A 126 11.75 9.54 -11.54
C THR A 126 10.51 9.54 -10.65
N GLU A 127 9.72 10.60 -10.72
CA GLU A 127 8.40 10.63 -10.09
C GLU A 127 7.52 9.55 -10.72
N THR A 128 6.71 8.89 -9.90
CA THR A 128 5.80 7.84 -10.37
C THR A 128 4.39 8.09 -9.88
N GLY A 129 3.41 7.58 -10.61
CA GLY A 129 2.00 7.68 -10.23
C GLY A 129 1.57 6.58 -9.25
N PHE A 130 0.29 6.23 -9.31
CA PHE A 130 -0.31 5.22 -8.47
C PHE A 130 -0.09 3.82 -9.04
N TRP A 131 0.28 2.90 -8.16
CA TRP A 131 0.52 1.49 -8.41
C TRP A 131 -0.59 0.67 -7.75
N PRO A 132 -1.68 0.35 -8.48
CA PRO A 132 -2.69 -0.56 -7.97
C PRO A 132 -2.19 -2.00 -8.01
N PHE A 133 -2.77 -2.86 -7.17
CA PHE A 133 -2.64 -4.31 -7.22
C PHE A 133 -3.92 -4.95 -6.69
N LYS A 134 -4.48 -5.89 -7.45
CA LYS A 134 -5.65 -6.65 -7.04
C LYS A 134 -5.24 -7.94 -6.35
N ILE A 135 -5.88 -8.22 -5.23
CA ILE A 135 -5.75 -9.46 -4.49
C ILE A 135 -7.10 -10.13 -4.44
N HIS A 136 -7.15 -11.39 -4.85
CA HIS A 136 -8.29 -12.25 -4.64
C HIS A 136 -7.98 -13.23 -3.52
N HIS A 137 -8.84 -13.28 -2.50
CA HIS A 137 -8.72 -14.25 -1.42
C HIS A 137 -10.10 -14.60 -0.87
N ALA A 138 -10.39 -15.90 -0.73
CA ALA A 138 -11.64 -16.41 -0.17
C ALA A 138 -12.93 -15.81 -0.79
N GLY A 139 -12.93 -15.60 -2.12
CA GLY A 139 -14.07 -15.04 -2.85
C GLY A 139 -14.21 -13.52 -2.75
N VAL A 140 -13.27 -12.84 -2.09
CA VAL A 140 -13.23 -11.38 -1.98
C VAL A 140 -12.12 -10.84 -2.89
N GLU A 141 -12.45 -9.85 -3.72
CA GLU A 141 -11.48 -9.04 -4.44
C GLU A 141 -11.24 -7.74 -3.65
N VAL A 142 -9.97 -7.44 -3.39
CA VAL A 142 -9.55 -6.16 -2.80
C VAL A 142 -8.52 -5.52 -3.71
N THR A 143 -8.69 -4.24 -4.01
CA THR A 143 -7.65 -3.45 -4.67
C THR A 143 -6.84 -2.72 -3.63
N LEU A 144 -5.55 -3.02 -3.59
CA LEU A 144 -4.55 -2.31 -2.83
C LEU A 144 -3.81 -1.34 -3.75
N GLY A 145 -3.15 -0.33 -3.19
CA GLY A 145 -2.23 0.47 -3.99
C GLY A 145 -1.35 1.43 -3.23
N ALA A 146 -0.28 1.88 -3.88
CA ALA A 146 0.67 2.83 -3.32
C ALA A 146 1.06 3.86 -4.38
N SER A 147 1.52 5.02 -3.95
CA SER A 147 2.20 5.99 -4.80
C SER A 147 3.56 6.20 -4.16
N PRO A 148 4.61 5.50 -4.64
CA PRO A 148 5.97 5.78 -4.18
C PRO A 148 6.35 7.24 -4.47
N ASP A 149 7.16 7.83 -3.60
CA ASP A 149 7.59 9.23 -3.75
C ASP A 149 8.51 9.38 -4.99
N ALA A 150 9.40 8.40 -5.23
CA ALA A 150 10.19 8.29 -6.45
C ALA A 150 10.70 6.86 -6.69
N LEU A 151 11.08 6.57 -7.94
CA LEU A 151 11.84 5.40 -8.33
C LEU A 151 13.28 5.82 -8.66
N LEU A 152 14.25 5.09 -8.12
CA LEU A 152 15.67 5.31 -8.37
C LEU A 152 16.18 4.31 -9.40
N GLN A 153 16.94 4.80 -10.37
CA GLN A 153 17.56 3.99 -11.41
C GLN A 153 18.98 4.49 -11.69
N GLY A 154 19.96 3.58 -11.66
CA GLY A 154 21.38 3.82 -11.90
C GLY A 154 22.18 2.53 -11.84
#